data_AF-Q1J1J4-F1
#
_entry.id   AF-Q1J1J4-F1
#
_cell.length_a   1.000
_cell.length_b   1.000
_cell.length_c   1.000
_cell.angle_alpha   90.00
_cell.angle_beta   90.00
_cell.angle_gamma   90.00
#
_symmetry.space_group_name_H-M   'P 1'
#
loop_
_entity.id
_entity.type
_entity.pdbx_description
1 polymer ?
#
loop_
_entity_poly.entity_id
_entity_poly.type
_entity_poly.pdbx_seq_one_letter_code
_entity_poly.pdbx_strand_id
1 'polypeptide(L)'
;MGVKGCDPELDLLHREADGDLTEAEWAQLTALSQDPSFAQTRQRLRQATAALRALPPPTLPRSLAHEVASEIAWAAWLTTAPPPPRPAPIAAQVAADVRTSSPLDAPPGLPHSLAPAVASDVAWAVRLRQSSPSLPISVAQAISARIAHEASAERTPPDTVLPRHNPAPLLLVVGLLIGLTLLGLTSAWPNLAAGAAVAQALIAQVSPLAGVGLVLLLAVSLLVAWRPTPAVQRFGAAAFALSAVLTLPPLYQAFGRSGVTVGHDVTVHGQVAGNVIALGGNVILASDARVQGEVITLFGDVRRDPQARVTGRVNALLGHAPGDVTARQTAPPSGLSLATASAFRPLLGWLGGAAWSRIFVVLTGGMLLLLFVTGAAPLLARRQRHAPLRTLALGVLALALLIGPALGLALAGLLVPALLACAFALLLVATGLSVSVYDAGRAAAYRLRLPAPDVVGAVLGLIAVALSLSLPPLALIGALVGGAWGIGTLLLTRSEGQGRV
;
A
#
# COMPACT_ATOMS: atom_id res chain seq x y z
N MET A 1 -22.61 -24.67 -5.33
CA MET A 1 -23.46 -24.70 -6.54
C MET A 1 -22.93 -23.64 -7.50
N GLY A 2 -22.17 -24.05 -8.52
CA GLY A 2 -21.65 -23.13 -9.53
C GLY A 2 -22.80 -22.63 -10.41
N VAL A 3 -22.85 -21.32 -10.67
CA VAL A 3 -23.73 -20.76 -11.69
C VAL A 3 -23.13 -21.22 -13.02
N LYS A 4 -23.74 -22.25 -13.62
CA LYS A 4 -23.52 -22.57 -15.04
C LYS A 4 -23.69 -21.26 -15.80
N GLY A 5 -22.74 -20.93 -16.69
CA GLY A 5 -22.84 -19.72 -17.51
C GLY A 5 -24.24 -19.61 -18.08
N CYS A 6 -24.81 -18.40 -18.06
CA CYS A 6 -26.12 -18.15 -18.63
C CYS A 6 -26.21 -18.89 -19.96
N ASP A 7 -27.20 -19.77 -20.09
CA ASP A 7 -27.36 -20.57 -21.30
C ASP A 7 -27.37 -19.60 -22.49
N PRO A 8 -26.47 -19.75 -23.46
CA PRO A 8 -26.28 -18.77 -24.54
C PRO A 8 -27.57 -18.51 -25.33
N GLU A 9 -28.50 -19.45 -25.28
CA GLU A 9 -29.85 -19.37 -25.83
C GLU A 9 -30.73 -18.32 -25.12
N LEU A 10 -30.61 -18.16 -23.80
CA LEU A 10 -31.35 -17.15 -23.04
C LEU A 10 -30.85 -15.73 -23.35
N ASP A 11 -29.54 -15.57 -23.53
CA ASP A 11 -28.94 -14.28 -23.89
C ASP A 11 -29.43 -13.81 -25.27
N LEU A 12 -29.52 -14.72 -26.25
CA LEU A 12 -30.11 -14.43 -27.56
C LEU A 12 -31.60 -14.03 -27.47
N LEU A 13 -32.39 -14.66 -26.61
CA LEU A 13 -33.79 -14.29 -26.39
C LEU A 13 -33.95 -12.93 -25.69
N HIS A 14 -33.01 -12.55 -24.82
CA HIS A 14 -32.97 -11.23 -24.22
C HIS A 14 -32.68 -10.14 -25.26
N ARG A 15 -31.65 -10.35 -26.09
CA ARG A 15 -31.29 -9.41 -27.16
C ARG A 15 -32.36 -9.32 -28.25
N GLU A 16 -33.09 -10.41 -28.50
CA GLU A 16 -34.29 -10.40 -29.34
C GLU A 16 -35.36 -9.44 -28.80
N ALA A 17 -35.64 -9.48 -27.49
CA ALA A 17 -36.66 -8.65 -26.86
C ALA A 17 -36.31 -7.16 -26.88
N ASP A 18 -35.02 -6.83 -26.84
CA ASP A 18 -34.50 -5.46 -26.90
C ASP A 18 -34.37 -4.92 -28.34
N GLY A 19 -34.51 -5.80 -29.35
CA GLY A 19 -34.35 -5.44 -30.76
C GLY A 19 -32.90 -5.24 -31.20
N ASP A 20 -31.94 -5.76 -30.42
CA ASP A 20 -30.49 -5.57 -30.62
C ASP A 20 -29.79 -6.85 -31.11
N LEU A 21 -30.38 -7.51 -32.13
CA LEU A 21 -29.82 -8.71 -32.75
C LEU A 21 -29.04 -8.37 -34.02
N THR A 22 -27.85 -8.94 -34.15
CA THR A 22 -27.07 -8.91 -35.41
C THR A 22 -27.63 -9.92 -36.42
N GLU A 23 -27.27 -9.77 -37.72
CA GLU A 23 -27.73 -10.70 -38.77
C GLU A 23 -27.30 -12.15 -38.52
N ALA A 24 -26.09 -12.37 -37.97
CA ALA A 24 -25.60 -13.70 -37.63
C ALA A 24 -26.41 -14.34 -36.48
N GLU A 25 -26.78 -13.55 -35.49
CA GLU A 25 -27.60 -14.00 -34.37
C GLU A 25 -29.05 -14.27 -34.81
N TRP A 26 -29.58 -13.51 -35.77
CA TRP A 26 -30.86 -13.80 -36.41
C TRP A 26 -30.86 -15.16 -37.12
N ALA A 27 -29.79 -15.50 -37.83
CA ALA A 27 -29.64 -16.82 -38.44
C ALA A 27 -29.57 -17.93 -37.38
N GLN A 28 -28.85 -17.70 -36.28
CA GLN A 28 -28.73 -18.65 -35.17
C GLN A 28 -30.07 -18.84 -34.44
N LEU A 29 -30.81 -17.77 -34.18
CA LEU A 29 -32.14 -17.81 -33.57
C LEU A 29 -33.15 -18.52 -34.47
N THR A 30 -33.01 -18.38 -35.79
CA THR A 30 -33.82 -19.12 -36.77
C THR A 30 -33.52 -20.62 -36.74
N ALA A 31 -32.25 -21.01 -36.64
CA ALA A 31 -31.88 -22.42 -36.47
C ALA A 31 -32.41 -23.01 -35.15
N LEU A 32 -32.28 -22.28 -34.04
CA LEU A 32 -32.78 -22.68 -32.72
C LEU A 32 -34.31 -22.75 -32.65
N SER A 33 -35.03 -21.99 -33.49
CA SER A 33 -36.50 -22.03 -33.53
C SER A 33 -37.08 -23.38 -33.97
N GLN A 34 -36.26 -24.25 -34.56
CA GLN A 34 -36.65 -25.62 -34.91
C GLN A 34 -36.62 -26.56 -33.69
N ASP A 35 -35.96 -26.17 -32.59
CA ASP A 35 -35.96 -26.94 -31.35
C ASP A 35 -37.25 -26.69 -30.55
N PRO A 36 -38.05 -27.74 -30.25
CA PRO A 36 -39.30 -27.59 -29.50
C PRO A 36 -39.10 -27.05 -28.07
N SER A 37 -37.95 -27.31 -27.44
CA SER A 37 -37.63 -26.83 -26.10
C SER A 37 -37.35 -25.31 -26.07
N PHE A 38 -36.66 -24.81 -27.10
CA PHE A 38 -36.42 -23.38 -27.30
C PHE A 38 -37.73 -22.63 -27.58
N ALA A 39 -38.60 -23.21 -28.43
CA ALA A 39 -39.93 -22.67 -28.71
C ALA A 39 -40.80 -22.55 -27.44
N GLN A 40 -40.78 -23.57 -26.57
CA GLN A 40 -41.50 -23.54 -25.30
C GLN A 40 -40.97 -22.45 -24.36
N THR A 41 -39.64 -22.27 -24.29
CA THR A 41 -39.00 -21.23 -23.49
C THR A 41 -39.36 -19.82 -23.98
N ARG A 42 -39.32 -19.61 -25.30
CA ARG A 42 -39.75 -18.35 -25.94
C ARG A 42 -41.22 -18.05 -25.69
N GLN A 43 -42.09 -19.06 -25.70
CA GLN A 43 -43.51 -18.91 -25.37
C GLN A 43 -43.72 -18.50 -23.89
N ARG A 44 -43.01 -19.13 -22.95
CA ARG A 44 -43.07 -18.77 -21.52
C ARG A 44 -42.62 -17.34 -21.26
N LEU A 45 -41.54 -16.90 -21.92
CA LEU A 45 -41.08 -15.52 -21.82
C LEU A 45 -42.11 -14.53 -22.38
N ARG A 46 -42.70 -14.81 -23.54
CA ARG A 46 -43.79 -13.98 -24.10
C ARG A 46 -44.99 -13.87 -23.16
N GLN A 47 -45.39 -14.99 -22.53
CA GLN A 47 -46.48 -15.00 -21.55
C GLN A 47 -46.13 -14.18 -20.30
N ALA A 48 -44.92 -14.33 -19.76
CA ALA A 48 -44.46 -13.55 -18.61
C ALA A 48 -44.40 -12.05 -18.92
N THR A 49 -43.86 -11.66 -20.08
CA THR A 49 -43.81 -10.27 -20.54
C THR A 49 -45.22 -9.70 -20.74
N ALA A 50 -46.15 -10.47 -21.30
CA ALA A 50 -47.55 -10.06 -21.44
C ALA A 50 -48.22 -9.87 -20.07
N ALA A 51 -47.99 -10.78 -19.12
CA ALA A 51 -48.51 -10.67 -17.76
C ALA A 51 -47.96 -9.43 -17.03
N LEU A 52 -46.65 -9.16 -17.16
CA LEU A 52 -46.02 -7.98 -16.58
C LEU A 52 -46.52 -6.68 -17.21
N ARG A 53 -46.74 -6.64 -18.54
CA ARG A 53 -47.32 -5.48 -19.24
C ARG A 53 -48.80 -5.27 -18.91
N ALA A 54 -49.52 -6.32 -18.55
CA ALA A 54 -50.91 -6.23 -18.12
C ALA A 54 -51.07 -5.78 -16.67
N LEU A 55 -49.98 -5.74 -15.88
CA LEU A 55 -50.03 -5.16 -14.54
C LEU A 55 -50.37 -3.66 -14.66
N PRO A 56 -51.36 -3.17 -13.88
CA PRO A 56 -51.65 -1.75 -13.87
C PRO A 56 -50.39 -0.99 -13.42
N PRO A 57 -50.07 0.15 -14.05
CA PRO A 57 -48.94 0.96 -13.62
C PRO A 57 -49.13 1.31 -12.13
N PRO A 58 -48.09 1.16 -11.29
CA PRO A 58 -48.22 1.43 -9.87
C PRO A 58 -48.69 2.88 -9.69
N THR A 59 -49.77 3.05 -8.94
CA THR A 59 -50.28 4.38 -8.61
C THR A 59 -49.27 5.05 -7.71
N LEU A 60 -48.56 6.05 -8.24
CA LEU A 60 -47.67 6.86 -7.42
C LEU A 60 -48.54 7.70 -6.46
N PRO A 61 -48.39 7.55 -5.14
CA PRO A 61 -49.29 8.15 -4.16
C PRO A 61 -49.26 9.69 -4.13
N ARG A 62 -48.25 10.31 -4.75
CA ARG A 62 -48.13 11.76 -4.94
C ARG A 62 -47.27 12.08 -6.15
N SER A 63 -47.53 13.24 -6.77
CA SER A 63 -46.71 13.76 -7.87
C SER A 63 -45.32 14.13 -7.36
N LEU A 64 -44.28 13.53 -7.95
CA LEU A 64 -42.87 13.88 -7.69
C LEU A 64 -42.40 15.08 -8.52
N ALA A 65 -43.26 15.64 -9.38
CA ALA A 65 -42.88 16.73 -10.29
C ALA A 65 -42.35 17.97 -9.55
N HIS A 66 -42.90 18.28 -8.38
CA HIS A 66 -42.45 19.42 -7.58
C HIS A 66 -41.08 19.17 -6.93
N GLU A 67 -40.84 17.95 -6.43
CA GLU A 67 -39.55 17.55 -5.84
C GLU A 67 -38.45 17.60 -6.90
N VAL A 68 -38.70 17.00 -8.07
CA VAL A 68 -37.75 17.00 -9.19
C VAL A 68 -37.50 18.42 -9.73
N ALA A 69 -38.54 19.25 -9.83
CA ALA A 69 -38.39 20.66 -10.24
C ALA A 69 -37.54 21.45 -9.23
N SER A 70 -37.69 21.19 -7.93
CA SER A 70 -36.90 21.84 -6.88
C SER A 70 -35.42 21.43 -6.93
N GLU A 71 -35.14 20.17 -7.24
CA GLU A 71 -33.78 19.65 -7.36
C GLU A 71 -33.07 20.23 -8.59
N ILE A 72 -33.77 20.31 -9.74
CA ILE A 72 -33.26 20.96 -10.95
C ILE A 72 -32.99 22.45 -10.70
N ALA A 73 -33.88 23.15 -9.99
CA ALA A 73 -33.68 24.55 -9.64
C ALA A 73 -32.46 24.75 -8.73
N TRP A 74 -32.24 23.88 -7.75
CA TRP A 74 -31.06 23.92 -6.89
C TRP A 74 -29.76 23.63 -7.64
N ALA A 75 -29.77 22.64 -8.53
CA ALA A 75 -28.62 22.32 -9.38
C ALA A 75 -28.26 23.49 -10.31
N ALA A 76 -29.27 24.15 -10.90
CA ALA A 76 -29.08 25.34 -11.71
C ALA A 76 -28.55 26.53 -10.89
N TRP A 77 -29.03 26.70 -9.66
CA TRP A 77 -28.53 27.75 -8.77
C TRP A 77 -27.08 27.52 -8.35
N LEU A 78 -26.69 26.29 -7.98
CA LEU A 78 -25.32 25.95 -7.59
C LEU A 78 -24.32 26.09 -8.73
N THR A 79 -24.76 25.88 -9.98
CA THR A 79 -23.91 26.05 -11.17
C THR A 79 -23.78 27.51 -11.61
N THR A 80 -24.75 28.37 -11.28
CA THR A 80 -24.74 29.80 -11.62
C THR A 80 -24.23 30.70 -10.49
N ALA A 81 -24.16 30.20 -9.26
CA ALA A 81 -23.63 30.94 -8.12
C ALA A 81 -22.15 31.30 -8.37
N PRO A 82 -21.75 32.58 -8.20
CA PRO A 82 -20.36 32.97 -8.32
C PRO A 82 -19.52 32.20 -7.29
N PRO A 83 -18.33 31.71 -7.67
CA PRO A 83 -17.49 30.97 -6.75
C PRO A 83 -17.20 31.84 -5.52
N PRO A 84 -17.25 31.27 -4.31
CA PRO A 84 -16.99 32.04 -3.10
C PRO A 84 -15.64 32.76 -3.24
N PRO A 85 -15.54 34.02 -2.77
CA PRO A 85 -14.29 34.76 -2.84
C PRO A 85 -13.18 33.92 -2.21
N ARG A 86 -12.06 33.80 -2.92
CA ARG A 86 -10.91 33.00 -2.44
C ARG A 86 -10.57 33.48 -1.03
N PRO A 87 -10.41 32.57 -0.05
CA PRO A 87 -10.03 32.97 1.30
C PRO A 87 -8.76 33.81 1.23
N ALA A 88 -8.77 34.95 1.93
CA ALA A 88 -7.61 35.82 2.00
C ALA A 88 -6.37 35.00 2.39
N PRO A 89 -5.19 35.29 1.81
CA PRO A 89 -3.98 34.54 2.11
C PRO A 89 -3.75 34.56 3.63
N ILE A 90 -3.55 33.37 4.21
CA ILE A 90 -3.34 33.17 5.66
C ILE A 90 -2.23 34.10 6.19
N ALA A 91 -1.24 34.44 5.35
CA ALA A 91 -0.19 35.41 5.66
C ALA A 91 -0.72 36.81 6.02
N ALA A 92 -1.76 37.30 5.36
CA ALA A 92 -2.37 38.60 5.68
C ALA A 92 -3.14 38.55 7.00
N GLN A 93 -3.76 37.41 7.31
CA GLN A 93 -4.47 37.18 8.56
C GLN A 93 -3.49 37.11 9.74
N VAL A 94 -2.39 36.34 9.59
CA VAL A 94 -1.30 36.26 10.58
C VAL A 94 -0.61 37.63 10.75
N ALA A 95 -0.40 38.40 9.68
CA ALA A 95 0.20 39.73 9.77
C ALA A 95 -0.72 40.78 10.44
N ALA A 96 -2.04 40.57 10.41
CA ALA A 96 -3.00 41.37 11.16
C ALA A 96 -2.97 40.99 12.65
N ASP A 97 -2.93 39.70 12.95
CA ASP A 97 -2.88 39.18 14.33
C ASP A 97 -1.56 39.52 15.04
N VAL A 98 -0.43 39.55 14.31
CA VAL A 98 0.88 39.99 14.86
C VAL A 98 0.89 41.51 15.11
N ARG A 99 0.22 42.30 14.26
CA ARG A 99 0.10 43.75 14.46
C ARG A 99 -0.79 44.11 15.64
N THR A 100 -1.85 43.34 15.90
CA THR A 100 -2.73 43.56 17.06
C THR A 100 -2.12 43.08 18.37
N SER A 101 -1.15 42.16 18.32
CA SER A 101 -0.43 41.68 19.52
C SER A 101 0.83 42.48 19.87
N SER A 102 1.38 43.26 18.93
CA SER A 102 2.56 44.11 19.14
C SER A 102 2.47 45.18 20.26
N PRO A 103 1.31 45.74 20.66
CA PRO A 103 1.27 46.72 21.75
C PRO A 103 1.21 46.10 23.17
N LEU A 104 1.31 44.78 23.32
CA LEU A 104 1.24 44.12 24.65
C LEU A 104 2.58 44.02 25.40
N ASP A 105 3.70 44.46 24.81
CA ASP A 105 5.05 44.42 25.43
C ASP A 105 5.39 45.64 26.31
N ALA A 106 4.45 46.56 26.53
CA ALA A 106 4.64 47.63 27.52
C ALA A 106 4.25 47.15 28.93
N PRO A 107 5.07 47.37 29.97
CA PRO A 107 4.70 47.01 31.33
C PRO A 107 3.43 47.79 31.73
N PRO A 108 2.35 47.12 32.15
CA PRO A 108 1.09 47.79 32.43
C PRO A 108 1.24 48.67 33.67
N GLY A 109 1.06 49.98 33.50
CA GLY A 109 0.79 50.87 34.62
C GLY A 109 -0.49 50.41 35.31
N LEU A 110 -0.42 50.14 36.62
CA LEU A 110 -1.53 49.65 37.44
C LEU A 110 -2.78 50.52 37.22
N PRO A 111 -3.86 50.00 36.60
CA PRO A 111 -5.06 50.77 36.40
C PRO A 111 -5.90 50.80 37.68
N HIS A 112 -6.59 51.93 37.86
CA HIS A 112 -7.62 52.11 38.87
C HIS A 112 -8.69 51.02 38.78
N SER A 113 -9.22 50.68 39.95
CA SER A 113 -10.29 49.71 40.24
C SER A 113 -11.04 49.17 39.01
N LEU A 114 -10.83 47.88 38.73
CA LEU A 114 -11.57 47.09 37.74
C LEU A 114 -13.00 46.74 38.20
N ALA A 115 -13.43 47.22 39.37
CA ALA A 115 -14.75 46.95 39.93
C ALA A 115 -15.94 47.27 38.98
N PRO A 116 -15.95 48.38 38.21
CA PRO A 116 -17.09 48.66 37.33
C PRO A 116 -17.13 47.72 36.10
N ALA A 117 -15.98 47.29 35.58
CA ALA A 117 -15.90 46.34 34.46
C ALA A 117 -16.31 44.92 34.90
N VAL A 118 -15.87 44.49 36.08
CA VAL A 118 -16.32 43.20 36.64
C VAL A 118 -17.80 43.26 37.03
N ALA A 119 -18.30 44.40 37.52
CA ALA A 119 -19.72 44.57 37.80
C ALA A 119 -20.58 44.55 36.53
N SER A 120 -20.10 45.08 35.39
CA SER A 120 -20.81 44.98 34.12
C SER A 120 -20.82 43.56 33.56
N ASP A 121 -19.71 42.82 33.68
CA ASP A 121 -19.64 41.42 33.23
C ASP A 121 -20.52 40.50 34.08
N VAL A 122 -20.53 40.70 35.41
CA VAL A 122 -21.42 39.95 36.31
C VAL A 122 -22.89 40.32 36.05
N ALA A 123 -23.21 41.60 35.83
CA ALA A 123 -24.56 42.02 35.50
C ALA A 123 -25.03 41.46 34.14
N TRP A 124 -24.13 41.34 33.16
CA TRP A 124 -24.42 40.73 31.86
C TRP A 124 -24.60 39.22 31.96
N ALA A 125 -23.74 38.54 32.72
CA ALA A 125 -23.86 37.10 32.98
C ALA A 125 -25.15 36.75 33.77
N VAL A 126 -25.60 37.62 34.67
CA VAL A 126 -26.88 37.48 35.37
C VAL A 126 -28.06 37.72 34.42
N ARG A 127 -27.95 38.68 33.50
CA ARG A 127 -28.99 38.94 32.48
C ARG A 127 -29.18 37.78 31.51
N LEU A 128 -28.11 37.05 31.19
CA LEU A 128 -28.18 35.83 30.38
C LEU A 128 -28.75 34.61 31.11
N ARG A 129 -28.76 34.62 32.44
CA ARG A 129 -29.37 33.55 33.26
C ARG A 129 -30.86 33.79 33.53
N GLN A 130 -31.37 35.00 33.29
CA GLN A 130 -32.79 35.30 33.41
C GLN A 130 -33.54 34.87 32.15
N SER A 131 -34.20 33.71 32.27
CA SER A 131 -35.43 33.33 31.57
C SER A 131 -35.42 33.54 30.05
N SER A 132 -34.80 32.60 29.32
CA SER A 132 -35.14 32.37 27.92
C SER A 132 -36.67 32.22 27.82
N PRO A 133 -37.37 33.05 27.03
CA PRO A 133 -38.78 32.79 26.75
C PRO A 133 -38.90 31.38 26.17
N SER A 134 -39.93 30.65 26.58
CA SER A 134 -40.23 29.32 26.04
C SER A 134 -40.27 29.41 24.52
N LEU A 135 -39.23 28.89 23.87
CA LEU A 135 -39.18 28.82 22.42
C LEU A 135 -40.43 28.05 21.96
N PRO A 136 -41.13 28.53 20.91
CA PRO A 136 -42.21 27.77 20.32
C PRO A 136 -41.70 26.38 19.98
N ILE A 137 -42.53 25.37 20.29
CA ILE A 137 -42.27 23.93 20.13
C ILE A 137 -41.39 23.71 18.90
N SER A 138 -40.15 23.32 19.16
CA SER A 138 -39.07 23.31 18.19
C SER A 138 -39.47 22.51 16.95
N VAL A 139 -39.61 23.21 15.83
CA VAL A 139 -39.74 22.60 14.50
C VAL A 139 -38.55 21.68 14.25
N ALA A 140 -37.38 21.91 14.86
CA ALA A 140 -36.24 21.01 14.77
C ALA A 140 -36.51 19.66 15.47
N GLN A 141 -37.33 19.59 16.51
CA GLN A 141 -37.70 18.33 17.14
C GLN A 141 -38.67 17.55 16.25
N ALA A 142 -39.66 18.22 15.65
CA ALA A 142 -40.56 17.62 14.66
C ALA A 142 -39.82 17.17 13.38
N ILE A 143 -38.87 17.97 12.89
CA ILE A 143 -38.01 17.62 11.76
C ILE A 143 -37.06 16.48 12.14
N SER A 144 -36.47 16.47 13.34
CA SER A 144 -35.60 15.36 13.78
C SER A 144 -36.38 14.06 13.98
N ALA A 145 -37.61 14.12 14.49
CA ALA A 145 -38.50 12.98 14.62
C ALA A 145 -38.94 12.49 13.24
N ARG A 146 -39.22 13.41 12.30
CA ARG A 146 -39.57 13.06 10.93
C ARG A 146 -38.39 12.50 10.14
N ILE A 147 -37.19 13.05 10.26
CA ILE A 147 -35.96 12.49 9.68
C ILE A 147 -35.65 11.12 10.30
N ALA A 148 -35.83 10.95 11.60
CA ALA A 148 -35.68 9.63 12.24
C ALA A 148 -36.74 8.64 11.76
N HIS A 149 -37.99 9.09 11.53
CA HIS A 149 -39.07 8.24 11.07
C HIS A 149 -38.96 7.89 9.57
N GLU A 150 -38.51 8.82 8.73
CA GLU A 150 -38.21 8.62 7.30
C GLU A 150 -36.96 7.74 7.14
N ALA A 151 -35.91 7.95 7.95
CA ALA A 151 -34.74 7.07 7.98
C ALA A 151 -35.05 5.65 8.50
N SER A 152 -36.10 5.49 9.31
CA SER A 152 -36.60 4.17 9.73
C SER A 152 -37.58 3.54 8.72
N ALA A 153 -38.33 4.34 7.96
CA ALA A 153 -39.29 3.87 6.96
C ALA A 153 -38.64 3.52 5.61
N GLU A 154 -37.52 4.18 5.24
CA GLU A 154 -36.69 3.80 4.09
C GLU A 154 -35.71 2.65 4.38
N ARG A 155 -35.71 2.13 5.61
CA ARG A 155 -34.93 0.95 6.01
C ARG A 155 -35.71 -0.36 5.90
N THR A 156 -36.71 -0.45 5.02
CA THR A 156 -36.85 -1.70 4.26
C THR A 156 -35.71 -1.65 3.24
N PRO A 157 -34.55 -2.28 3.49
CA PRO A 157 -33.50 -2.30 2.49
C PRO A 157 -34.17 -2.81 1.22
N PRO A 158 -34.09 -2.09 0.08
CA PRO A 158 -34.34 -2.77 -1.18
C PRO A 158 -33.49 -4.03 -1.10
N ASP A 159 -34.04 -5.19 -1.50
CA ASP A 159 -33.27 -6.41 -1.68
C ASP A 159 -32.16 -6.06 -2.69
N THR A 160 -31.09 -5.46 -2.18
CA THR A 160 -29.84 -5.25 -2.86
C THR A 160 -29.34 -6.66 -2.93
N VAL A 161 -29.70 -7.32 -4.02
CA VAL A 161 -29.08 -8.53 -4.50
C VAL A 161 -27.61 -8.19 -4.52
N LEU A 162 -26.92 -8.52 -3.41
CA LEU A 162 -25.49 -8.31 -3.27
C LEU A 162 -24.91 -9.03 -4.49
N PRO A 163 -24.23 -8.30 -5.40
CA PRO A 163 -23.72 -8.91 -6.61
C PRO A 163 -22.91 -10.12 -6.20
N ARG A 164 -23.39 -11.32 -6.58
CA ARG A 164 -22.75 -12.60 -6.24
C ARG A 164 -21.34 -12.55 -6.80
N HIS A 165 -20.39 -12.20 -5.94
CA HIS A 165 -18.98 -12.18 -6.30
C HIS A 165 -18.55 -13.61 -6.60
N ASN A 166 -18.18 -13.87 -7.85
CA ASN A 166 -17.56 -15.13 -8.21
C ASN A 166 -16.14 -15.15 -7.64
N PRO A 167 -15.79 -16.05 -6.68
CA PRO A 167 -14.47 -16.09 -6.08
C PRO A 167 -13.41 -16.75 -6.98
N ALA A 168 -13.80 -17.36 -8.10
CA ALA A 168 -12.91 -18.14 -8.96
C ALA A 168 -11.67 -17.36 -9.46
N PRO A 169 -11.78 -16.09 -9.91
CA PRO A 169 -10.61 -15.33 -10.35
C PRO A 169 -9.63 -15.07 -9.20
N LEU A 170 -10.15 -14.82 -7.99
CA LEU A 170 -9.34 -14.56 -6.80
C LEU A 170 -8.55 -15.81 -6.39
N LEU A 171 -9.22 -16.96 -6.36
CA LEU A 171 -8.57 -18.24 -6.04
C LEU A 171 -7.48 -18.60 -7.05
N LEU A 172 -7.71 -18.35 -8.36
CA LEU A 172 -6.69 -18.58 -9.39
C LEU A 172 -5.46 -17.69 -9.22
N VAL A 173 -5.64 -16.39 -8.97
CA VAL A 173 -4.49 -15.49 -8.80
C VAL A 173 -3.79 -15.73 -7.47
N VAL A 174 -4.52 -16.00 -6.38
CA VAL A 174 -3.90 -16.38 -5.10
C VAL A 174 -3.12 -17.68 -5.26
N GLY A 175 -3.68 -18.68 -5.95
CA GLY A 175 -2.99 -19.93 -6.27
C GLY A 175 -1.74 -19.71 -7.12
N LEU A 176 -1.80 -18.85 -8.14
CA LEU A 176 -0.66 -18.48 -8.98
C LEU A 176 0.43 -17.77 -8.17
N LEU A 177 0.05 -16.83 -7.30
CA LEU A 177 0.99 -16.13 -6.42
C LEU A 177 1.66 -17.09 -5.45
N ILE A 178 0.90 -17.96 -4.78
CA ILE A 178 1.44 -19.00 -3.90
C ILE A 178 2.39 -19.93 -4.68
N GLY A 179 1.98 -20.37 -5.87
CA GLY A 179 2.78 -21.21 -6.75
C GLY A 179 4.10 -20.56 -7.17
N LEU A 180 4.07 -19.29 -7.59
CA LEU A 180 5.28 -18.52 -7.92
C LEU A 180 6.19 -18.33 -6.71
N THR A 181 5.60 -18.10 -5.53
CA THR A 181 6.36 -17.92 -4.28
C THR A 181 7.04 -19.23 -3.87
N LEU A 182 6.33 -20.35 -3.92
CA LEU A 182 6.85 -21.69 -3.64
C LEU A 182 7.89 -22.12 -4.67
N LEU A 183 7.70 -21.79 -5.95
CA LEU A 183 8.67 -22.06 -7.01
C LEU A 183 9.97 -21.27 -6.80
N GLY A 184 9.86 -19.99 -6.43
CA GLY A 184 11.00 -19.19 -6.02
C GLY A 184 11.71 -19.79 -4.80
N LEU A 185 10.96 -20.21 -3.78
CA LEU A 185 11.52 -20.78 -2.55
C LEU A 185 12.19 -22.14 -2.74
N THR A 186 11.62 -23.01 -3.56
CA THR A 186 12.17 -24.36 -3.83
C THR A 186 13.42 -24.27 -4.71
N SER A 187 13.44 -23.36 -5.69
CA SER A 187 14.65 -23.05 -6.46
C SER A 187 15.73 -22.32 -5.65
N ALA A 188 15.35 -21.68 -4.54
CA ALA A 188 16.22 -21.06 -3.55
C ALA A 188 16.95 -22.04 -2.66
N TRP A 189 16.46 -23.25 -2.50
CA TRP A 189 16.63 -23.96 -1.23
C TRP A 189 18.07 -24.21 -0.75
N PRO A 190 18.99 -24.74 -1.57
CA PRO A 190 20.34 -25.06 -1.10
C PRO A 190 21.17 -23.78 -0.81
N ASN A 191 20.54 -22.62 -1.03
CA ASN A 191 21.14 -21.31 -1.21
C ASN A 191 20.80 -20.39 -0.06
N LEU A 192 20.49 -20.95 1.09
CA LEU A 192 19.94 -20.17 2.17
C LEU A 192 20.78 -20.39 3.43
N ALA A 193 21.50 -21.51 3.49
CA ALA A 193 22.47 -21.81 4.55
C ALA A 193 23.67 -20.86 4.53
N ALA A 194 24.28 -20.61 3.38
CA ALA A 194 25.37 -19.64 3.30
C ALA A 194 24.86 -18.18 3.40
N GLY A 195 23.63 -17.91 2.96
CA GLY A 195 22.99 -16.61 3.15
C GLY A 195 22.78 -16.27 4.62
N ALA A 196 22.43 -17.26 5.46
CA ALA A 196 22.31 -17.07 6.90
C ALA A 196 23.65 -16.74 7.58
N ALA A 197 24.76 -17.34 7.13
CA ALA A 197 26.10 -17.01 7.65
C ALA A 197 26.50 -15.57 7.32
N VAL A 198 26.23 -15.11 6.09
CA VAL A 198 26.47 -13.71 5.70
C VAL A 198 25.55 -12.76 6.47
N ALA A 199 24.27 -13.11 6.63
CA ALA A 199 23.34 -12.33 7.44
C ALA A 199 23.80 -12.25 8.89
N GLN A 200 24.29 -13.34 9.48
CA GLN A 200 24.85 -13.36 10.83
C GLN A 200 26.07 -12.46 10.97
N ALA A 201 26.99 -12.48 9.99
CA ALA A 201 28.14 -11.59 9.95
C ALA A 201 27.74 -10.12 9.81
N LEU A 202 26.72 -9.82 8.99
CA LEU A 202 26.18 -8.47 8.84
C LEU A 202 25.50 -8.01 10.13
N ILE A 203 24.68 -8.85 10.77
CA ILE A 203 24.01 -8.53 12.04
C ILE A 203 25.04 -8.26 13.14
N ALA A 204 26.13 -9.02 13.20
CA ALA A 204 27.21 -8.79 14.16
C ALA A 204 27.92 -7.43 13.95
N GLN A 205 27.86 -6.88 12.73
CA GLN A 205 28.42 -5.56 12.39
C GLN A 205 27.41 -4.41 12.52
N VAL A 206 26.11 -4.72 12.74
CA VAL A 206 25.10 -3.69 12.92
C VAL A 206 25.42 -2.91 14.19
N SER A 207 25.55 -1.59 14.04
CA SER A 207 25.81 -0.69 15.17
C SER A 207 24.74 -0.87 16.26
N PRO A 208 25.13 -0.88 17.56
CA PRO A 208 24.16 -0.93 18.66
C PRO A 208 23.14 0.21 18.60
N LEU A 209 23.49 1.36 17.97
CA LEU A 209 22.57 2.47 17.73
C LEU A 209 21.38 2.08 16.83
N ALA A 210 21.61 1.24 15.82
CA ALA A 210 20.52 0.74 14.98
C ALA A 210 19.57 -0.18 15.78
N GLY A 211 20.12 -0.97 16.72
CA GLY A 211 19.34 -1.74 17.67
C GLY A 211 18.46 -0.87 18.57
N VAL A 212 19.02 0.21 19.13
CA VAL A 212 18.26 1.18 19.93
C VAL A 212 17.16 1.84 19.10
N GLY A 213 17.48 2.25 17.86
CA GLY A 213 16.51 2.82 16.94
C GLY A 213 15.37 1.86 16.61
N LEU A 214 15.64 0.57 16.41
CA LEU A 214 14.63 -0.47 16.20
C LEU A 214 13.76 -0.69 17.45
N VAL A 215 14.36 -0.77 18.64
CA VAL A 215 13.59 -0.92 19.89
C VAL A 215 12.67 0.28 20.11
N LEU A 216 13.16 1.50 19.85
CA LEU A 216 12.36 2.72 19.90
C LEU A 216 11.20 2.66 18.89
N LEU A 217 11.47 2.19 17.67
CA LEU A 217 10.45 2.01 16.62
C LEU A 217 9.31 1.11 17.09
N LEU A 218 9.65 -0.04 17.67
CA LEU A 218 8.70 -1.04 18.14
C LEU A 218 7.89 -0.54 19.35
N ALA A 219 8.56 0.10 20.31
CA ALA A 219 7.89 0.66 21.49
C ALA A 219 6.89 1.76 21.10
N VAL A 220 7.27 2.66 20.20
CA VAL A 220 6.39 3.71 19.68
C VAL A 220 5.25 3.12 18.88
N SER A 221 5.52 2.13 18.02
CA SER A 221 4.49 1.46 17.23
C SER A 221 3.46 0.77 18.14
N LEU A 222 3.92 0.10 19.20
CA LEU A 222 3.05 -0.52 20.21
C LEU A 222 2.20 0.53 20.94
N LEU A 223 2.80 1.64 21.35
CA LEU A 223 2.10 2.74 22.04
C LEU A 223 1.01 3.37 21.15
N VAL A 224 1.34 3.68 19.89
CA VAL A 224 0.41 4.25 18.91
C VAL A 224 -0.72 3.27 18.58
N ALA A 225 -0.42 1.98 18.47
CA ALA A 225 -1.43 0.95 18.24
C ALA A 225 -2.40 0.80 19.43
N TRP A 226 -1.88 0.89 20.66
CA TRP A 226 -2.67 0.70 21.89
C TRP A 226 -3.48 1.94 22.28
N ARG A 227 -2.93 3.16 22.17
CA ARG A 227 -3.57 4.41 22.59
C ARG A 227 -3.48 5.50 21.51
N PRO A 228 -4.36 5.50 20.50
CA PRO A 228 -4.31 6.42 19.37
C PRO A 228 -4.87 7.81 19.73
N THR A 229 -4.34 8.47 20.76
CA THR A 229 -4.68 9.87 21.08
C THR A 229 -3.96 10.82 20.11
N PRO A 230 -4.51 12.01 19.80
CA PRO A 230 -3.87 12.96 18.88
C PRO A 230 -2.48 13.41 19.35
N ALA A 231 -2.26 13.49 20.67
CA ALA A 231 -0.93 13.76 21.24
C ALA A 231 0.04 12.62 20.93
N VAL A 232 -0.34 11.36 21.22
CA VAL A 232 0.48 10.18 20.93
C VAL A 232 0.76 10.04 19.43
N GLN A 233 -0.18 10.44 18.56
CA GLN A 233 0.05 10.47 17.12
C GLN A 233 1.14 11.48 16.72
N ARG A 234 1.10 12.72 17.22
CA ARG A 234 2.13 13.73 16.93
C ARG A 234 3.50 13.31 17.45
N PHE A 235 3.57 12.84 18.69
CA PHE A 235 4.81 12.31 19.26
C PHE A 235 5.29 11.06 18.53
N GLY A 236 4.37 10.17 18.14
CA GLY A 236 4.66 8.97 17.38
C GLY A 236 5.31 9.30 16.04
N ALA A 237 4.77 10.27 15.29
CA ALA A 237 5.37 10.73 14.04
C ALA A 237 6.81 11.25 14.22
N ALA A 238 7.04 12.06 15.26
CA ALA A 238 8.38 12.55 15.60
C ALA A 238 9.33 11.40 15.98
N ALA A 239 8.85 10.41 16.75
CA ALA A 239 9.64 9.27 17.16
C ALA A 239 9.91 8.27 16.02
N PHE A 240 8.99 8.12 15.05
CA PHE A 240 9.23 7.40 13.80
C PHE A 240 10.34 8.08 12.99
N ALA A 241 10.28 9.40 12.83
CA ALA A 241 11.32 10.16 12.15
C ALA A 241 12.68 10.04 12.87
N LEU A 242 12.69 10.16 14.20
CA LEU A 242 13.89 9.98 15.01
C LEU A 242 14.46 8.57 14.87
N SER A 243 13.61 7.54 14.95
CA SER A 243 14.03 6.14 14.75
C SER A 243 14.63 5.93 13.36
N ALA A 244 14.04 6.51 12.30
CA ALA A 244 14.59 6.44 10.96
C ALA A 244 15.96 7.15 10.87
N VAL A 245 16.11 8.31 11.51
CA VAL A 245 17.39 9.04 11.59
C VAL A 245 18.45 8.25 12.38
N LEU A 246 18.04 7.46 13.38
CA LEU A 246 18.96 6.63 14.16
C LEU A 246 19.32 5.31 13.48
N THR A 247 18.43 4.76 12.63
CA THR A 247 18.62 3.45 12.00
C THR A 247 19.22 3.54 10.60
N LEU A 248 18.79 4.49 9.77
CA LEU A 248 19.19 4.58 8.37
C LEU A 248 20.68 4.90 8.17
N PRO A 249 21.28 5.90 8.84
CA PRO A 249 22.70 6.22 8.64
C PRO A 249 23.63 5.07 9.07
N PRO A 250 23.46 4.42 10.24
CA PRO A 250 24.28 3.26 10.57
C PRO A 250 24.10 2.09 9.62
N LEU A 251 22.87 1.84 9.12
CA LEU A 251 22.64 0.85 8.07
C LEU A 251 23.42 1.22 6.81
N TYR A 252 23.29 2.45 6.32
CA TYR A 252 23.99 2.92 5.12
C TYR A 252 25.52 2.90 5.29
N GLN A 253 26.02 3.29 6.46
CA GLN A 253 27.45 3.24 6.80
C GLN A 253 27.95 1.80 6.93
N ALA A 254 27.15 0.88 7.45
CA ALA A 254 27.50 -0.54 7.52
C ALA A 254 27.70 -1.12 6.12
N PHE A 255 26.88 -0.70 5.15
CA PHE A 255 27.11 -1.03 3.74
C PHE A 255 28.35 -0.30 3.18
N GLY A 256 28.50 1.00 3.41
CA GLY A 256 29.60 1.79 2.83
C GLY A 256 31.01 1.48 3.37
N ARG A 257 31.17 1.14 4.66
CA ARG A 257 32.49 0.93 5.30
C ARG A 257 33.06 -0.47 5.11
N SER A 258 32.22 -1.45 4.84
CA SER A 258 32.63 -2.86 4.72
C SER A 258 33.26 -3.19 3.36
N GLY A 259 33.44 -2.18 2.49
CA GLY A 259 33.79 -2.41 1.09
C GLY A 259 32.67 -3.11 0.33
N VAL A 260 31.46 -3.17 0.90
CA VAL A 260 30.27 -3.82 0.34
C VAL A 260 29.48 -2.81 -0.49
N THR A 261 29.57 -2.86 -1.80
CA THR A 261 28.65 -2.10 -2.66
C THR A 261 27.45 -2.96 -3.03
N VAL A 262 26.28 -2.35 -3.17
CA VAL A 262 25.06 -3.04 -3.61
C VAL A 262 24.56 -2.40 -4.90
N GLY A 263 24.40 -3.21 -5.95
CA GLY A 263 23.82 -2.83 -7.24
C GLY A 263 24.69 -1.92 -8.11
N HIS A 264 25.96 -1.73 -7.77
CA HIS A 264 26.88 -0.85 -8.50
C HIS A 264 28.20 -1.56 -8.75
N ASP A 265 28.75 -1.32 -9.94
CA ASP A 265 30.09 -1.75 -10.29
C ASP A 265 31.12 -1.02 -9.41
N VAL A 266 32.12 -1.76 -8.93
CA VAL A 266 33.21 -1.25 -8.10
C VAL A 266 34.47 -1.22 -8.94
N THR A 267 34.91 -0.03 -9.32
CA THR A 267 36.27 0.13 -9.86
C THR A 267 37.23 0.44 -8.72
N VAL A 268 38.14 -0.50 -8.45
CA VAL A 268 39.14 -0.35 -7.39
C VAL A 268 40.41 0.22 -8.00
N HIS A 269 40.86 1.35 -7.44
CA HIS A 269 42.15 1.98 -7.72
C HIS A 269 42.98 2.05 -6.43
N GLY A 270 44.30 2.04 -6.56
CA GLY A 270 45.22 2.12 -5.44
C GLY A 270 45.09 0.99 -4.41
N GLN A 271 45.54 1.24 -3.18
CA GLN A 271 45.62 0.24 -2.12
C GLN A 271 44.35 0.19 -1.27
N VAL A 272 43.75 -1.00 -1.14
CA VAL A 272 42.61 -1.28 -0.25
C VAL A 272 43.06 -2.24 0.84
N ALA A 273 43.00 -1.81 2.10
CA ALA A 273 43.49 -2.60 3.23
C ALA A 273 42.59 -3.79 3.61
N GLY A 274 41.34 -3.81 3.12
CA GLY A 274 40.33 -4.81 3.50
C GLY A 274 39.79 -5.62 2.32
N ASN A 275 38.66 -6.27 2.56
CA ASN A 275 37.92 -6.99 1.53
C ASN A 275 37.17 -6.02 0.61
N VAL A 276 37.05 -6.37 -0.66
CA VAL A 276 36.19 -5.69 -1.62
C VAL A 276 35.02 -6.61 -1.90
N ILE A 277 33.81 -6.20 -1.55
CA ILE A 277 32.62 -7.01 -1.73
C ILE A 277 31.65 -6.25 -2.64
N ALA A 278 31.25 -6.81 -3.79
CA ALA A 278 30.22 -6.22 -4.62
C ALA A 278 29.01 -7.14 -4.70
N LEU A 279 27.84 -6.68 -4.29
CA LEU A 279 26.57 -7.40 -4.36
C LEU A 279 25.74 -6.85 -5.52
N GLY A 280 25.64 -7.55 -6.65
CA GLY A 280 24.85 -7.07 -7.80
C GLY A 280 25.64 -6.20 -8.80
N GLY A 281 26.96 -6.10 -8.65
CA GLY A 281 27.80 -5.25 -9.51
C GLY A 281 29.17 -5.88 -9.79
N ASN A 282 29.74 -5.55 -10.93
CA ASN A 282 31.05 -6.02 -11.37
C ASN A 282 32.16 -5.41 -10.50
N VAL A 283 33.22 -6.16 -10.23
CA VAL A 283 34.43 -5.60 -9.63
C VAL A 283 35.49 -5.45 -10.71
N ILE A 284 35.92 -4.23 -10.96
CA ILE A 284 36.95 -3.88 -11.92
C ILE A 284 38.19 -3.48 -11.12
N LEU A 285 39.20 -4.36 -11.07
CA LEU A 285 40.47 -4.06 -10.43
C LEU A 285 41.39 -3.42 -11.48
N ALA A 286 41.64 -2.12 -11.34
CA ALA A 286 42.51 -1.37 -12.25
C ALA A 286 43.99 -1.78 -12.10
N SER A 287 44.84 -1.35 -13.03
CA SER A 287 46.27 -1.71 -13.06
C SER A 287 47.05 -1.33 -11.80
N ASP A 288 46.62 -0.29 -11.09
CA ASP A 288 47.22 0.20 -9.85
C ASP A 288 46.60 -0.41 -8.58
N ALA A 289 45.57 -1.25 -8.71
CA ALA A 289 44.83 -1.81 -7.60
C ALA A 289 45.67 -2.79 -6.75
N ARG A 290 45.69 -2.60 -5.43
CA ARG A 290 46.34 -3.46 -4.44
C ARG A 290 45.39 -3.78 -3.29
N VAL A 291 44.67 -4.88 -3.37
CA VAL A 291 43.71 -5.31 -2.34
C VAL A 291 44.39 -6.27 -1.37
N GLN A 292 44.51 -5.90 -0.10
CA GLN A 292 45.11 -6.75 0.94
C GLN A 292 44.17 -7.86 1.44
N GLY A 293 42.86 -7.70 1.26
CA GLY A 293 41.85 -8.70 1.60
C GLY A 293 41.39 -9.55 0.42
N GLU A 294 40.20 -10.12 0.57
CA GLU A 294 39.49 -10.88 -0.46
C GLU A 294 38.67 -9.96 -1.37
N VAL A 295 38.62 -10.28 -2.65
CA VAL A 295 37.71 -9.64 -3.60
C VAL A 295 36.58 -10.60 -3.87
N ILE A 296 35.39 -10.28 -3.38
CA ILE A 296 34.19 -11.10 -3.55
C ILE A 296 33.20 -10.29 -4.35
N THR A 297 32.74 -10.80 -5.48
CA THR A 297 31.51 -10.28 -6.08
C THR A 297 30.46 -11.37 -6.04
N LEU A 298 29.24 -10.98 -5.69
CA LEU A 298 28.02 -11.74 -5.83
C LEU A 298 27.31 -11.11 -7.03
N PHE A 299 27.04 -11.86 -8.09
CA PHE A 299 26.37 -11.40 -9.34
C PHE A 299 27.12 -10.53 -10.32
N GLY A 300 28.30 -10.04 -9.97
CA GLY A 300 29.15 -9.34 -10.92
C GLY A 300 30.25 -10.23 -11.46
N ASP A 301 30.84 -9.80 -12.56
CA ASP A 301 32.10 -10.31 -13.02
C ASP A 301 33.25 -9.63 -12.27
N VAL A 302 34.37 -10.32 -12.06
CA VAL A 302 35.62 -9.69 -11.62
C VAL A 302 36.53 -9.50 -12.82
N ARG A 303 36.68 -8.26 -13.26
CA ARG A 303 37.64 -7.89 -14.31
C ARG A 303 38.91 -7.41 -13.63
N ARG A 304 39.94 -8.24 -13.64
CA ARG A 304 41.23 -7.92 -13.05
C ARG A 304 42.22 -7.52 -14.13
N ASP A 305 42.76 -6.31 -14.06
CA ASP A 305 43.91 -5.92 -14.86
C ASP A 305 45.14 -6.77 -14.50
N PRO A 306 45.99 -7.19 -15.46
CA PRO A 306 47.18 -8.00 -15.17
C PRO A 306 48.13 -7.40 -14.12
N GLN A 307 48.16 -6.08 -13.95
CA GLN A 307 49.01 -5.41 -12.96
C GLN A 307 48.39 -5.32 -11.56
N ALA A 308 47.07 -5.53 -11.45
CA ALA A 308 46.37 -5.51 -10.17
C ALA A 308 46.82 -6.67 -9.26
N ARG A 309 47.04 -6.39 -7.98
CA ARG A 309 47.44 -7.39 -6.97
C ARG A 309 46.34 -7.56 -5.92
N VAL A 310 45.91 -8.79 -5.71
CA VAL A 310 45.03 -9.18 -4.60
C VAL A 310 45.81 -10.15 -3.74
N THR A 311 46.00 -9.82 -2.47
CA THR A 311 46.70 -10.67 -1.49
C THR A 311 45.81 -11.83 -1.04
N GLY A 312 44.49 -11.58 -0.90
CA GLY A 312 43.50 -12.60 -0.63
C GLY A 312 42.96 -13.30 -1.88
N ARG A 313 41.82 -13.97 -1.71
CA ARG A 313 41.15 -14.71 -2.79
C ARG A 313 40.28 -13.80 -3.64
N VAL A 314 40.21 -14.10 -4.94
CA VAL A 314 39.28 -13.45 -5.87
C VAL A 314 38.15 -14.43 -6.17
N ASN A 315 36.96 -14.14 -5.67
CA ASN A 315 35.77 -14.97 -5.81
C ASN A 315 34.70 -14.20 -6.57
N ALA A 316 34.40 -14.64 -7.80
CA ALA A 316 33.19 -14.23 -8.52
C ALA A 316 32.10 -15.25 -8.24
N LEU A 317 31.39 -15.10 -7.12
CA LEU A 317 30.25 -15.94 -6.77
C LEU A 317 29.13 -15.62 -7.77
N LEU A 318 28.95 -16.52 -8.74
CA LEU A 318 27.94 -16.47 -9.80
C LEU A 318 28.24 -15.49 -10.95
N GLY A 319 29.47 -15.03 -11.07
CA GLY A 319 29.98 -14.30 -12.23
C GLY A 319 31.22 -14.95 -12.84
N HIS A 320 31.88 -14.23 -13.73
CA HIS A 320 33.11 -14.66 -14.38
C HIS A 320 34.29 -13.86 -13.83
N ALA A 321 35.36 -14.59 -13.47
CA ALA A 321 36.68 -14.01 -13.21
C ALA A 321 37.64 -14.46 -14.34
N PRO A 322 37.64 -13.80 -15.51
CA PRO A 322 38.56 -14.13 -16.58
C PRO A 322 40.02 -13.94 -16.14
N GLY A 323 40.85 -14.93 -16.41
CA GLY A 323 42.30 -14.87 -16.19
C GLY A 323 42.82 -15.50 -14.88
N ASP A 324 41.94 -15.93 -13.98
CA ASP A 324 42.35 -16.58 -12.72
C ASP A 324 41.86 -18.03 -12.68
N VAL A 325 42.69 -18.96 -13.19
CA VAL A 325 42.40 -20.40 -13.18
C VAL A 325 42.24 -20.93 -11.74
N THR A 326 42.85 -20.25 -10.76
CA THR A 326 42.74 -20.61 -9.35
C THR A 326 41.39 -20.20 -8.74
N ALA A 327 40.72 -19.18 -9.28
CA ALA A 327 39.37 -18.77 -8.87
C ALA A 327 38.29 -19.79 -9.27
N ARG A 328 38.57 -20.69 -10.22
CA ARG A 328 37.68 -21.80 -10.58
C ARG A 328 37.97 -23.10 -9.82
N GLN A 329 39.14 -23.23 -9.20
CA GLN A 329 39.65 -24.49 -8.64
C GLN A 329 39.98 -24.42 -7.14
N THR A 330 39.76 -23.27 -6.49
CA THR A 330 40.06 -23.13 -5.06
C THR A 330 39.10 -24.01 -4.25
N ALA A 331 39.67 -24.98 -3.53
CA ALA A 331 38.96 -25.69 -2.49
C ALA A 331 38.41 -24.66 -1.48
N PRO A 332 37.13 -24.78 -1.10
CA PRO A 332 36.46 -23.82 -0.24
C PRO A 332 37.16 -23.78 1.11
N PRO A 333 37.11 -22.64 1.83
CA PRO A 333 37.61 -22.59 3.18
C PRO A 333 36.98 -23.72 4.00
N SER A 334 37.81 -24.51 4.67
CA SER A 334 37.39 -25.57 5.59
C SER A 334 36.46 -24.96 6.65
N GLY A 335 35.15 -25.14 6.48
CA GLY A 335 34.10 -24.52 7.29
C GLY A 335 32.90 -23.96 6.50
N LEU A 336 33.02 -23.71 5.19
CA LEU A 336 31.92 -23.29 4.31
C LEU A 336 31.77 -24.31 3.17
N SER A 337 30.78 -25.20 3.28
CA SER A 337 30.64 -26.35 2.37
C SER A 337 30.31 -25.93 0.92
N LEU A 338 31.11 -26.39 -0.04
CA LEU A 338 31.01 -26.14 -1.49
C LEU A 338 29.66 -26.50 -2.14
N ALA A 339 28.83 -27.31 -1.50
CA ALA A 339 27.49 -27.62 -1.98
C ALA A 339 26.56 -26.40 -1.93
N THR A 340 26.91 -25.39 -1.13
CA THR A 340 26.08 -24.21 -0.94
C THR A 340 26.28 -23.22 -2.10
N ALA A 341 27.47 -22.65 -2.35
CA ALA A 341 27.69 -21.54 -3.30
C ALA A 341 27.27 -21.76 -4.77
N SER A 342 27.45 -22.96 -5.33
CA SER A 342 27.07 -23.25 -6.73
C SER A 342 25.57 -23.41 -6.91
N ALA A 343 24.88 -23.87 -5.86
CA ALA A 343 23.44 -24.01 -5.89
C ALA A 343 22.75 -22.64 -5.92
N PHE A 344 23.39 -21.57 -5.41
CA PHE A 344 22.82 -20.20 -5.38
C PHE A 344 22.53 -19.66 -6.78
N ARG A 345 23.23 -20.14 -7.80
CA ARG A 345 23.22 -19.61 -9.17
C ARG A 345 21.83 -19.26 -9.73
N PRO A 346 20.78 -20.10 -9.59
CA PRO A 346 19.45 -19.80 -10.11
C PRO A 346 18.70 -18.73 -9.28
N LEU A 347 18.66 -18.90 -7.96
CA LEU A 347 17.95 -17.98 -7.06
C LEU A 347 18.56 -16.60 -7.04
N LEU A 348 19.88 -16.59 -6.98
CA LEU A 348 20.63 -15.38 -6.88
C LEU A 348 20.60 -14.70 -8.28
N GLY A 349 20.73 -15.42 -9.40
CA GLY A 349 20.47 -14.83 -10.74
C GLY A 349 19.05 -14.23 -10.88
N TRP A 350 18.09 -14.76 -10.12
CA TRP A 350 16.73 -14.28 -10.02
C TRP A 350 16.58 -13.02 -9.12
N LEU A 351 17.35 -12.92 -8.01
CA LEU A 351 17.36 -11.77 -7.08
C LEU A 351 18.27 -10.60 -7.51
N GLY A 352 19.43 -10.88 -8.10
CA GLY A 352 20.41 -9.89 -8.54
C GLY A 352 20.24 -9.42 -9.98
N GLY A 353 19.51 -10.19 -10.80
CA GLY A 353 19.23 -9.82 -12.18
C GLY A 353 18.14 -8.76 -12.32
N ALA A 354 18.09 -8.11 -13.48
CA ALA A 354 16.96 -7.27 -13.91
C ALA A 354 15.58 -7.94 -13.73
N ALA A 355 15.53 -9.27 -13.56
CA ALA A 355 14.35 -10.05 -13.23
C ALA A 355 13.69 -9.64 -11.91
N TRP A 356 14.44 -9.36 -10.82
CA TRP A 356 13.83 -9.03 -9.52
C TRP A 356 12.93 -7.80 -9.59
N SER A 357 13.40 -6.75 -10.26
CA SER A 357 12.60 -5.54 -10.50
C SER A 357 11.29 -5.87 -11.23
N ARG A 358 11.34 -6.75 -12.24
CA ARG A 358 10.18 -7.20 -13.00
C ARG A 358 9.25 -8.04 -12.13
N ILE A 359 9.77 -8.98 -11.34
CA ILE A 359 8.98 -9.83 -10.45
C ILE A 359 8.28 -8.97 -9.41
N PHE A 360 8.98 -8.02 -8.79
CA PHE A 360 8.40 -7.15 -7.79
C PHE A 360 7.31 -6.24 -8.38
N VAL A 361 7.51 -5.72 -9.60
CA VAL A 361 6.48 -4.95 -10.33
C VAL A 361 5.30 -5.83 -10.71
N VAL A 362 5.52 -7.04 -11.22
CA VAL A 362 4.46 -8.00 -11.57
C VAL A 362 3.67 -8.42 -10.32
N LEU A 363 4.35 -8.67 -9.21
CA LEU A 363 3.73 -9.02 -7.93
C LEU A 363 2.87 -7.87 -7.40
N THR A 364 3.45 -6.66 -7.32
CA THR A 364 2.75 -5.46 -6.83
C THR A 364 1.61 -5.05 -7.77
N GLY A 365 1.82 -5.15 -9.08
CA GLY A 365 0.82 -4.87 -10.12
C GLY A 365 -0.31 -5.90 -10.15
N GLY A 366 0.02 -7.19 -10.03
CA GLY A 366 -0.97 -8.28 -9.94
C GLY A 366 -1.81 -8.16 -8.68
N MET A 367 -1.20 -7.85 -7.53
CA MET A 367 -1.93 -7.64 -6.28
C MET A 367 -2.77 -6.36 -6.32
N LEU A 368 -2.27 -5.29 -6.95
CA LEU A 368 -3.06 -4.08 -7.19
C LEU A 368 -4.27 -4.35 -8.08
N LEU A 369 -4.09 -5.07 -9.18
CA LEU A 369 -5.17 -5.47 -10.08
C LEU A 369 -6.22 -6.28 -9.35
N LEU A 370 -5.81 -7.24 -8.50
CA LEU A 370 -6.73 -8.00 -7.65
C LEU A 370 -7.54 -7.12 -6.70
N LEU A 371 -6.88 -6.20 -6.00
CA LEU A 371 -7.54 -5.26 -5.10
C LEU A 371 -8.51 -4.34 -5.85
N PHE A 372 -8.19 -4.00 -7.09
CA PHE A 372 -9.04 -3.18 -7.95
C PHE A 372 -10.28 -3.96 -8.43
N VAL A 373 -10.09 -5.16 -8.99
CA VAL A 373 -11.17 -6.04 -9.50
C VAL A 373 -12.14 -6.43 -8.39
N THR A 374 -11.65 -6.62 -7.17
CA THR A 374 -12.49 -6.95 -6.00
C THR A 374 -13.19 -5.73 -5.39
N GLY A 375 -12.91 -4.51 -5.87
CA GLY A 375 -13.41 -3.28 -5.27
C GLY A 375 -12.83 -2.97 -3.88
N ALA A 376 -11.83 -3.73 -3.41
CA ALA A 376 -11.21 -3.55 -2.10
C ALA A 376 -10.29 -2.31 -2.05
N ALA A 377 -9.60 -2.00 -3.15
CA ALA A 377 -8.66 -0.89 -3.25
C ALA A 377 -9.23 0.46 -2.77
N PRO A 378 -10.38 0.96 -3.27
CA PRO A 378 -10.95 2.24 -2.82
C PRO A 378 -11.41 2.23 -1.36
N LEU A 379 -11.85 1.09 -0.84
CA LEU A 379 -12.26 0.95 0.56
C LEU A 379 -11.06 1.02 1.51
N LEU A 380 -9.98 0.29 1.17
CA LEU A 380 -8.74 0.28 1.93
C LEU A 380 -8.06 1.67 1.90
N ALA A 381 -8.02 2.31 0.74
CA ALA A 381 -7.46 3.65 0.57
C ALA A 381 -8.18 4.71 1.42
N ARG A 382 -9.53 4.68 1.48
CA ARG A 382 -10.29 5.59 2.36
C ARG A 382 -9.93 5.38 3.83
N ARG A 383 -9.84 4.13 4.29
CA ARG A 383 -9.48 3.82 5.69
C ARG A 383 -8.05 4.22 6.03
N GLN A 384 -7.12 4.06 5.09
CA GLN A 384 -5.73 4.48 5.25
C GLN A 384 -5.61 5.97 5.61
N ARG A 385 -6.47 6.83 5.06
CA ARG A 385 -6.48 8.27 5.30
C ARG A 385 -7.05 8.66 6.67
N HIS A 386 -7.92 7.85 7.26
CA HIS A 386 -8.56 8.19 8.54
C HIS A 386 -7.67 7.99 9.76
N ALA A 387 -6.67 7.10 9.69
CA ALA A 387 -5.77 6.82 10.80
C ALA A 387 -4.35 6.44 10.34
N PRO A 388 -3.65 7.31 9.59
CA PRO A 388 -2.43 6.97 8.87
C PRO A 388 -1.30 6.46 9.78
N LEU A 389 -1.14 7.08 10.95
CA LEU A 389 -0.12 6.70 11.92
C LEU A 389 -0.45 5.38 12.62
N ARG A 390 -1.74 5.10 12.87
CA ARG A 390 -2.16 3.84 13.48
C ARG A 390 -1.96 2.68 12.51
N THR A 391 -2.28 2.88 11.23
CA THR A 391 -2.04 1.89 10.18
C THR A 391 -0.54 1.65 9.99
N LEU A 392 0.30 2.69 9.96
CA LEU A 392 1.75 2.52 9.89
C LEU A 392 2.28 1.69 11.08
N ALA A 393 1.90 2.07 12.30
CA ALA A 393 2.33 1.40 13.52
C ALA A 393 1.94 -0.09 13.56
N LEU A 394 0.70 -0.43 13.20
CA LEU A 394 0.26 -1.82 13.12
C LEU A 394 1.02 -2.62 12.06
N GLY A 395 1.31 -1.99 10.91
CA GLY A 395 2.12 -2.60 9.87
C GLY A 395 3.54 -2.90 10.31
N VAL A 396 4.19 -1.95 10.98
CA VAL A 396 5.54 -2.13 11.54
C VAL A 396 5.57 -3.24 12.56
N LEU A 397 4.58 -3.31 13.48
CA LEU A 397 4.48 -4.39 14.45
C LEU A 397 4.28 -5.75 13.77
N ALA A 398 3.42 -5.82 12.74
CA ALA A 398 3.17 -7.06 12.00
C ALA A 398 4.42 -7.55 11.26
N LEU A 399 5.15 -6.64 10.60
CA LEU A 399 6.41 -6.97 9.95
C LEU A 399 7.48 -7.38 10.96
N ALA A 400 7.58 -6.70 12.10
CA ALA A 400 8.54 -7.07 13.15
C ALA A 400 8.23 -8.43 13.77
N LEU A 401 6.95 -8.72 14.03
CA LEU A 401 6.48 -10.01 14.55
C LEU A 401 6.74 -11.16 13.57
N LEU A 402 6.84 -10.87 12.27
CA LEU A 402 7.13 -11.86 11.25
C LEU A 402 8.63 -12.01 10.98
N ILE A 403 9.32 -10.88 10.75
CA ILE A 403 10.75 -10.84 10.39
C ILE A 403 11.63 -11.18 11.59
N GLY A 404 11.27 -10.75 12.81
CA GLY A 404 12.05 -11.04 14.02
C GLY A 404 12.22 -12.53 14.28
N PRO A 405 11.12 -13.32 14.39
CA PRO A 405 11.21 -14.77 14.50
C PRO A 405 11.85 -15.44 13.30
N ALA A 406 11.61 -14.93 12.07
CA ALA A 406 12.29 -15.45 10.88
C ALA A 406 13.81 -15.33 11.02
N LEU A 407 14.30 -14.19 11.51
CA LEU A 407 15.72 -13.97 11.78
C LEU A 407 16.24 -14.91 12.87
N GLY A 408 15.49 -15.07 13.97
CA GLY A 408 15.85 -15.99 15.05
C GLY A 408 15.93 -17.45 14.56
N LEU A 409 15.00 -17.88 13.73
CA LEU A 409 15.01 -19.21 13.10
C LEU A 409 16.19 -19.37 12.14
N ALA A 410 16.50 -18.34 11.34
CA ALA A 410 17.67 -18.36 10.46
C ALA A 410 18.98 -18.50 11.25
N LEU A 411 19.11 -17.76 12.36
CA LEU A 411 20.26 -17.84 13.26
C LEU A 411 20.35 -19.20 13.99
N ALA A 412 19.21 -19.85 14.24
CA ALA A 412 19.15 -21.21 14.79
C ALA A 412 19.45 -22.32 13.76
N GLY A 413 19.76 -21.96 12.51
CA GLY A 413 19.96 -22.92 11.41
C GLY A 413 18.67 -23.50 10.83
N LEU A 414 17.50 -23.06 11.31
CA LEU A 414 16.18 -23.42 10.80
C LEU A 414 15.81 -22.52 9.61
N LEU A 415 16.55 -22.69 8.51
CA LEU A 415 16.43 -21.86 7.32
C LEU A 415 15.03 -21.98 6.71
N VAL A 416 14.51 -23.20 6.61
CA VAL A 416 13.21 -23.53 6.01
C VAL A 416 12.08 -22.60 6.49
N PRO A 417 11.73 -22.60 7.80
CA PRO A 417 10.67 -21.76 8.29
C PRO A 417 11.04 -20.27 8.24
N ALA A 418 12.33 -19.91 8.39
CA ALA A 418 12.78 -18.53 8.25
C ALA A 418 12.48 -17.97 6.86
N LEU A 419 12.71 -18.76 5.82
CA LEU A 419 12.50 -18.35 4.43
C LEU A 419 11.04 -18.30 4.05
N LEU A 420 10.25 -19.26 4.53
CA LEU A 420 8.79 -19.19 4.41
C LEU A 420 8.26 -17.91 5.05
N ALA A 421 8.76 -17.56 6.24
CA ALA A 421 8.39 -16.32 6.91
C ALA A 421 8.86 -15.07 6.14
N CYS A 422 10.07 -15.07 5.57
CA CYS A 422 10.55 -13.98 4.71
C CYS A 422 9.75 -13.85 3.41
N ALA A 423 9.40 -14.95 2.77
CA ALA A 423 8.57 -14.97 1.56
C ALA A 423 7.16 -14.46 1.86
N PHE A 424 6.59 -14.85 3.00
CA PHE A 424 5.32 -14.33 3.49
C PHE A 424 5.42 -12.83 3.80
N ALA A 425 6.52 -12.38 4.39
CA ALA A 425 6.78 -10.97 4.66
C ALA A 425 6.85 -10.17 3.36
N LEU A 426 7.54 -10.68 2.34
CA LEU A 426 7.61 -10.07 1.01
C LEU A 426 6.21 -9.96 0.37
N LEU A 427 5.41 -11.02 0.44
CA LEU A 427 4.04 -11.01 -0.09
C LEU A 427 3.17 -9.99 0.65
N LEU A 428 3.28 -9.91 1.97
CA LEU A 428 2.59 -8.89 2.78
C LEU A 428 3.06 -7.48 2.41
N VAL A 429 4.37 -7.26 2.26
CA VAL A 429 4.94 -5.97 1.86
C VAL A 429 4.43 -5.58 0.49
N ALA A 430 4.43 -6.48 -0.50
CA ALA A 430 3.92 -6.21 -1.83
C ALA A 430 2.42 -5.87 -1.79
N THR A 431 1.62 -6.62 -1.02
CA THR A 431 0.19 -6.36 -0.85
C THR A 431 -0.09 -5.00 -0.20
N GLY A 432 0.63 -4.68 0.88
CA GLY A 432 0.51 -3.39 1.54
C GLY A 432 0.99 -2.24 0.65
N LEU A 433 2.07 -2.47 -0.11
CA LEU A 433 2.58 -1.49 -1.05
C LEU A 433 1.55 -1.20 -2.14
N SER A 434 0.87 -2.21 -2.69
CA SER A 434 -0.20 -2.03 -3.68
C SER A 434 -1.30 -1.09 -3.17
N VAL A 435 -1.73 -1.24 -1.91
CA VAL A 435 -2.75 -0.37 -1.29
C VAL A 435 -2.25 1.07 -1.19
N SER A 436 -1.03 1.27 -0.66
CA SER A 436 -0.43 2.59 -0.49
C SER A 436 -0.16 3.30 -1.81
N VAL A 437 0.32 2.55 -2.81
CA VAL A 437 0.62 3.03 -4.16
C VAL A 437 -0.66 3.44 -4.88
N TYR A 438 -1.74 2.67 -4.73
CA TYR A 438 -3.06 3.04 -5.23
C TYR A 438 -3.57 4.34 -4.60
N ASP A 439 -3.48 4.47 -3.26
CA ASP A 439 -3.97 5.68 -2.58
C ASP A 439 -3.17 6.93 -2.97
N ALA A 440 -1.84 6.80 -3.02
CA ALA A 440 -0.94 7.88 -3.43
C ALA A 440 -1.15 8.28 -4.90
N GLY A 441 -1.23 7.30 -5.80
CA GLY A 441 -1.48 7.53 -7.22
C GLY A 441 -2.85 8.16 -7.47
N ARG A 442 -3.89 7.70 -6.75
CA ARG A 442 -5.22 8.31 -6.80
C ARG A 442 -5.22 9.74 -6.26
N ALA A 443 -4.52 10.01 -5.16
CA ALA A 443 -4.38 11.37 -4.64
C ALA A 443 -3.68 12.30 -5.65
N ALA A 444 -2.65 11.80 -6.35
CA ALA A 444 -1.99 12.53 -7.43
C ALA A 444 -2.95 12.80 -8.61
N ALA A 445 -3.72 11.79 -9.05
CA ALA A 445 -4.69 11.93 -10.14
C ALA A 445 -5.78 12.97 -9.81
N TYR A 446 -6.28 13.00 -8.56
CA TYR A 446 -7.23 14.03 -8.11
C TYR A 446 -6.62 15.44 -8.11
N ARG A 447 -5.37 15.58 -7.67
CA ARG A 447 -4.68 16.89 -7.67
C ARG A 447 -4.44 17.40 -9.10
N LEU A 448 -4.18 16.50 -10.04
CA LEU A 448 -3.99 16.80 -11.45
C LEU A 448 -5.31 16.91 -12.24
N ARG A 449 -6.47 16.67 -11.61
CA ARG A 449 -7.80 16.69 -12.23
C ARG A 449 -7.92 15.77 -13.45
N LEU A 450 -7.28 14.60 -13.39
CA LEU A 450 -7.33 13.63 -14.48
C LEU A 450 -8.69 12.89 -14.52
N PRO A 451 -9.18 12.51 -15.72
CA PRO A 451 -10.39 11.70 -15.85
C PRO A 451 -10.17 10.31 -15.23
N ALA A 452 -11.23 9.70 -14.69
CA ALA A 452 -11.19 8.37 -14.06
C ALA A 452 -10.05 8.20 -13.03
N PRO A 453 -10.04 8.99 -11.92
CA PRO A 453 -8.92 9.07 -10.98
C PRO A 453 -8.58 7.73 -10.32
N ASP A 454 -9.51 6.78 -10.25
CA ASP A 454 -9.24 5.45 -9.69
C ASP A 454 -8.36 4.60 -10.62
N VAL A 455 -8.62 4.57 -11.94
CA VAL A 455 -7.84 3.80 -12.91
C VAL A 455 -6.51 4.49 -13.19
N VAL A 456 -6.56 5.79 -13.50
CA VAL A 456 -5.36 6.59 -13.78
C VAL A 456 -4.46 6.65 -12.55
N GLY A 457 -5.05 6.73 -11.35
CA GLY A 457 -4.31 6.69 -10.10
C GLY A 457 -3.55 5.37 -9.88
N ALA A 458 -4.18 4.23 -10.17
CA ALA A 458 -3.52 2.92 -10.08
C ALA A 458 -2.30 2.84 -11.02
N VAL A 459 -2.45 3.30 -12.26
CA VAL A 459 -1.38 3.31 -13.27
C VAL A 459 -0.24 4.25 -12.86
N LEU A 460 -0.56 5.48 -12.43
CA LEU A 460 0.44 6.44 -11.94
C LEU A 460 1.22 5.90 -10.74
N GLY A 461 0.53 5.22 -9.83
CA GLY A 461 1.17 4.56 -8.70
C GLY A 461 2.17 3.49 -9.15
N LEU A 462 1.78 2.59 -10.06
CA LEU A 462 2.69 1.56 -10.57
C LEU A 462 3.89 2.14 -11.33
N ILE A 463 3.68 3.20 -12.12
CA ILE A 463 4.77 3.92 -12.79
C ILE A 463 5.74 4.50 -11.75
N ALA A 464 5.24 5.11 -10.67
CA ALA A 464 6.08 5.63 -9.61
C ALA A 464 6.91 4.53 -8.91
N VAL A 465 6.32 3.35 -8.67
CA VAL A 465 7.06 2.18 -8.15
C VAL A 465 8.13 1.74 -9.14
N ALA A 466 7.78 1.60 -10.42
CA ALA A 466 8.73 1.20 -11.45
C ALA A 466 9.90 2.18 -11.58
N LEU A 467 9.63 3.49 -11.52
CA LEU A 467 10.66 4.52 -11.51
C LEU A 467 11.51 4.46 -10.23
N SER A 468 10.91 4.19 -9.07
CA SER A 468 11.67 4.08 -7.82
C SER A 468 12.70 2.94 -7.85
N LEU A 469 12.46 1.88 -8.63
CA LEU A 469 13.39 0.75 -8.80
C LEU A 469 14.69 1.14 -9.54
N SER A 470 14.72 2.30 -10.22
CA SER A 470 15.99 2.86 -10.74
C SER A 470 16.91 3.38 -9.64
N LEU A 471 16.37 3.61 -8.44
CA LEU A 471 17.08 4.09 -7.26
C LEU A 471 16.87 3.09 -6.12
N PRO A 472 17.69 2.02 -6.02
CA PRO A 472 17.52 0.94 -5.06
C PRO A 472 17.20 1.36 -3.61
N PRO A 473 17.86 2.39 -3.02
CA PRO A 473 17.52 2.81 -1.65
C PRO A 473 16.10 3.40 -1.55
N LEU A 474 15.64 4.13 -2.56
CA LEU A 474 14.28 4.68 -2.57
C LEU A 474 13.24 3.59 -2.78
N ALA A 475 13.51 2.61 -3.64
CA ALA A 475 12.64 1.46 -3.80
C ALA A 475 12.48 0.67 -2.50
N LEU A 476 13.59 0.41 -1.78
CA LEU A 476 13.55 -0.31 -0.51
C LEU A 476 12.78 0.46 0.56
N ILE A 477 13.07 1.76 0.73
CA ILE A 477 12.36 2.60 1.70
C ILE A 477 10.88 2.71 1.34
N GLY A 478 10.56 2.94 0.06
CA GLY A 478 9.20 3.01 -0.44
C GLY A 478 8.44 1.71 -0.23
N ALA A 479 9.07 0.57 -0.50
CA ALA A 479 8.50 -0.76 -0.27
C ALA A 479 8.25 -1.03 1.22
N LEU A 480 9.22 -0.75 2.10
CA LEU A 480 9.07 -1.00 3.54
C LEU A 480 8.03 -0.07 4.17
N VAL A 481 8.08 1.24 3.89
CA VAL A 481 7.16 2.22 4.46
C VAL A 481 5.76 2.05 3.86
N GLY A 482 5.65 1.97 2.53
CA GLY A 482 4.38 1.76 1.84
C GLY A 482 3.76 0.40 2.14
N GLY A 483 4.60 -0.64 2.21
CA GLY A 483 4.24 -1.99 2.62
C GLY A 483 3.70 -2.04 4.05
N ALA A 484 4.45 -1.53 5.03
CA ALA A 484 4.00 -1.45 6.40
C ALA A 484 2.67 -0.69 6.50
N TRP A 485 2.58 0.49 5.88
CA TRP A 485 1.38 1.30 5.94
C TRP A 485 0.15 0.55 5.41
N GLY A 486 0.25 -0.10 4.24
CA GLY A 486 -0.86 -0.89 3.69
C GLY A 486 -1.18 -2.15 4.50
N ILE A 487 -0.18 -2.88 5.03
CA ILE A 487 -0.42 -4.04 5.89
C ILE A 487 -1.26 -3.66 7.10
N GLY A 488 -0.96 -2.53 7.75
CA GLY A 488 -1.75 -2.11 8.90
C GLY A 488 -3.18 -1.68 8.54
N THR A 489 -3.44 -1.23 7.31
CA THR A 489 -4.83 -1.01 6.84
C THR A 489 -5.60 -2.31 6.78
N LEU A 490 -4.98 -3.40 6.29
CA LEU A 490 -5.59 -4.73 6.21
C LEU A 490 -5.87 -5.31 7.60
N LEU A 491 -5.00 -5.05 8.58
CA LEU A 491 -5.21 -5.51 9.96
C LEU A 491 -6.35 -4.75 10.65
N LEU A 492 -6.43 -3.44 10.44
CA LEU A 492 -7.52 -2.61 10.96
C LEU A 492 -8.88 -3.06 10.42
N THR A 493 -8.98 -3.37 9.13
CA THR A 493 -10.26 -3.79 8.53
C THR A 493 -10.79 -5.10 9.09
N ARG A 494 -9.90 -6.04 9.42
CA ARG A 494 -10.28 -7.33 10.02
C ARG A 494 -10.80 -7.18 11.46
N SER A 495 -10.16 -6.33 12.26
CA SER A 495 -10.52 -6.16 13.68
C SER A 495 -11.93 -5.61 13.89
N GLU A 496 -12.39 -4.70 13.02
CA GLU A 496 -13.72 -4.09 13.12
C GLU A 496 -14.85 -5.07 12.76
N GLY A 497 -14.57 -6.06 11.89
CA GLY A 497 -15.56 -7.07 11.50
C GLY A 497 -15.84 -8.10 12.60
N GLN A 498 -14.87 -8.39 13.46
CA GLN A 498 -15.02 -9.36 14.54
C GLN A 498 -15.73 -8.80 15.79
N GLY A 499 -15.75 -7.49 15.98
CA GLY A 499 -16.43 -6.86 17.13
C GLY A 499 -17.92 -6.61 16.95
N ARG A 500 -18.51 -6.99 15.81
CA ARG A 500 -19.94 -6.81 15.49
C ARG A 500 -20.72 -8.13 15.41
N VAL A 501 -20.07 -9.25 15.71
CA VAL A 501 -20.67 -10.57 15.89
C VAL A 501 -20.66 -10.86 17.38
#